data_AF-A0A1C3JQK8-F1
#
_entry.id   AF-A0A1C3JQK8-F1
#
_cell.length_a   1.000
_cell.length_b   1.000
_cell.length_c   1.000
_cell.angle_alpha   90.00
_cell.angle_beta   90.00
_cell.angle_gamma   90.00
#
_symmetry.space_group_name_H-M   'P 1'
#
loop_
_entity.id
_entity.type
_entity.pdbx_description
1 polymer ?
#
loop_
_entity_poly.entity_id
_entity_poly.type
_entity_poly.pdbx_seq_one_letter_code
_entity_poly.pdbx_strand_id
1 'polypeptide(L)'
;MIVRLLFFILVFAIGWVIYRQFAKTIMAKSKSVKKTKDTNHEEPMVKCATCGTFIPKSHAVYDHNQTPFCSVEHKLEHKSQ
;
A
#
# COMPACT_ATOMS: atom_id res chain seq x y z
N MET A 1 10.06 39.34 -10.88
CA MET A 1 11.02 38.52 -10.10
C MET A 1 10.39 37.30 -9.44
N ILE A 2 9.09 37.32 -9.07
CA ILE A 2 8.40 36.21 -8.39
C ILE A 2 8.17 34.96 -9.27
N VAL A 3 7.95 35.13 -10.58
CA VAL A 3 7.65 34.02 -11.52
C VAL A 3 8.82 33.03 -11.63
N ARG A 4 10.06 33.53 -11.57
CA ARG A 4 11.26 32.68 -11.58
C ARG A 4 11.35 31.84 -10.29
N LEU A 5 10.99 32.39 -9.14
CA LEU A 5 10.96 31.66 -7.86
C LEU A 5 9.92 30.53 -7.87
N LEU A 6 8.72 30.79 -8.40
CA LEU A 6 7.67 29.77 -8.52
C LEU A 6 8.10 28.62 -9.44
N PHE A 7 8.81 28.93 -10.53
CA PHE A 7 9.33 27.90 -11.44
C PHE A 7 10.35 26.98 -10.74
N PHE A 8 11.28 27.55 -9.95
CA PHE A 8 12.24 26.74 -9.18
C PHE A 8 11.54 25.87 -8.13
N ILE A 9 10.54 26.39 -7.42
CA ILE A 9 9.77 25.61 -6.43
C ILE A 9 8.98 24.49 -7.11
N LEU A 10 8.38 24.75 -8.27
CA LEU A 10 7.63 23.75 -9.02
C LEU A 10 8.51 22.59 -9.47
N VAL A 11 9.69 22.88 -10.02
CA VAL A 11 10.67 21.86 -10.44
C VAL A 11 11.13 21.03 -9.25
N PHE A 12 11.40 21.66 -8.11
CA PHE A 12 11.83 20.98 -6.90
C PHE A 12 10.72 20.08 -6.33
N ALA A 13 9.47 20.55 -6.33
CA ALA A 13 8.31 19.77 -5.89
C ALA A 13 8.10 18.53 -6.77
N ILE A 14 8.23 18.65 -8.10
CA ILE A 14 8.13 17.52 -9.02
C ILE A 14 9.26 16.51 -8.76
N GLY A 15 10.51 16.98 -8.62
CA GLY A 15 11.65 16.13 -8.27
C GLY A 15 11.44 15.39 -6.95
N TRP A 16 10.88 16.06 -5.94
CA TRP A 16 10.60 15.44 -4.65
C TRP A 16 9.46 14.41 -4.75
N VAL A 17 8.39 14.69 -5.51
CA VAL A 17 7.32 13.69 -5.72
C VAL A 17 7.87 12.45 -6.41
N ILE A 18 8.69 12.60 -7.45
CA ILE A 18 9.33 11.49 -8.16
C ILE A 18 10.25 10.71 -7.22
N TYR A 19 11.14 11.38 -6.48
CA TYR A 19 12.04 10.71 -5.55
C TYR A 19 11.28 9.94 -4.46
N ARG A 20 10.16 10.49 -3.96
CA ARG A 20 9.31 9.81 -2.95
C ARG A 20 8.56 8.61 -3.51
N GLN A 21 8.12 8.66 -4.78
CA GLN A 21 7.49 7.52 -5.45
C GLN A 21 8.50 6.42 -5.80
N PHE A 22 9.68 6.79 -6.29
CA PHE A 22 10.77 5.84 -6.57
C PHE A 22 11.30 5.19 -5.29
N ALA A 23 11.47 5.95 -4.19
CA ALA A 23 11.87 5.40 -2.90
C ALA A 23 10.86 4.36 -2.38
N LYS A 24 9.55 4.62 -2.49
CA LYS A 24 8.49 3.66 -2.14
C LYS A 24 8.55 2.39 -2.99
N THR A 25 8.85 2.52 -4.29
CA THR A 25 8.93 1.40 -5.23
C THR A 25 10.20 0.55 -5.02
N ILE A 26 11.35 1.20 -4.75
CA ILE A 26 12.63 0.54 -4.47
C ILE A 26 12.58 -0.16 -3.09
N MET A 27 12.00 0.48 -2.07
CA MET A 27 11.76 -0.15 -0.77
C MET A 27 10.72 -1.28 -0.85
N ALA A 28 9.70 -1.17 -1.69
CA ALA A 28 8.76 -2.26 -1.95
C ALA A 28 9.45 -3.46 -2.63
N LYS A 29 10.42 -3.23 -3.53
CA LYS A 29 11.21 -4.31 -4.15
C LYS A 29 12.20 -4.95 -3.18
N SER A 30 12.76 -4.20 -2.23
CA SER A 30 13.62 -4.74 -1.17
C SER A 30 12.88 -5.67 -0.20
N LYS A 31 11.57 -5.48 0.02
CA LYS A 31 10.73 -6.43 0.79
C LYS A 31 10.46 -7.76 0.06
N SER A 32 10.70 -7.85 -1.25
CA SER A 32 10.49 -9.11 -1.99
C SER A 32 11.71 -10.06 -1.94
N VAL A 33 12.86 -9.61 -1.42
CA VAL A 33 14.10 -10.42 -1.32
C VAL A 33 14.55 -10.57 0.14
N LYS A 34 13.61 -10.90 1.03
CA LYS A 34 13.93 -11.53 2.32
C LYS A 34 13.07 -12.78 2.50
N LYS A 35 13.18 -13.68 1.54
CA LYS A 35 12.93 -15.11 1.80
C LYS A 35 14.25 -15.65 2.36
N THR A 36 14.32 -15.78 3.68
CA THR A 36 15.08 -16.80 4.45
C THR A 36 15.53 -16.21 5.80
N LYS A 37 14.98 -16.81 6.87
CA LYS A 37 15.33 -16.68 8.31
C LYS A 37 15.13 -15.28 8.91
N ASP A 38 14.40 -15.10 10.01
CA ASP A 38 14.22 -15.94 11.18
C ASP A 38 13.06 -15.32 12.01
N THR A 39 12.14 -16.16 12.51
CA THR A 39 11.43 -15.99 13.81
C THR A 39 11.03 -14.57 14.29
N ASN A 40 10.21 -13.82 13.55
CA ASN A 40 9.30 -12.84 14.18
C ASN A 40 8.15 -12.44 13.24
N HIS A 41 6.93 -12.51 13.77
CA HIS A 41 5.65 -12.36 13.08
C HIS A 41 5.37 -10.93 12.59
N GLU A 42 5.91 -10.53 11.44
CA GLU A 42 5.37 -9.38 10.69
C GLU A 42 4.73 -9.88 9.40
N GLU A 43 3.55 -10.47 9.54
CA GLU A 43 2.72 -10.80 8.39
C GLU A 43 2.28 -9.51 7.67
N PRO A 44 2.31 -9.48 6.33
CA PRO A 44 1.95 -8.28 5.59
C PRO A 44 0.50 -7.88 5.91
N MET A 45 0.28 -6.66 6.41
CA MET A 45 -1.05 -6.18 6.75
C MET A 45 -1.76 -5.65 5.50
N VAL A 46 -2.98 -6.11 5.25
CA VAL A 46 -3.85 -5.68 4.15
C VAL A 46 -5.07 -4.95 4.71
N LYS A 47 -5.56 -3.95 3.96
CA LYS A 47 -6.70 -3.13 4.36
C LYS A 47 -8.00 -3.72 3.83
N CYS A 48 -8.95 -3.99 4.73
CA CYS A 48 -10.32 -4.39 4.42
C CYS A 48 -11.00 -3.37 3.50
N ALA A 49 -11.55 -3.80 2.36
CA ALA A 49 -12.23 -2.91 1.41
C ALA A 49 -13.55 -2.33 1.94
N THR A 50 -14.26 -3.09 2.79
CA THR A 50 -15.56 -2.67 3.38
C THR A 50 -15.36 -1.82 4.64
N CYS A 51 -14.52 -2.29 5.55
CA CYS A 51 -14.40 -1.77 6.92
C CYS A 51 -13.17 -0.89 7.15
N GLY A 52 -12.18 -0.94 6.25
CA GLY A 52 -10.95 -0.16 6.37
C GLY A 52 -9.97 -0.62 7.44
N THR A 53 -10.29 -1.66 8.23
CA THR A 53 -9.40 -2.28 9.21
C THR A 53 -8.19 -2.92 8.55
N PHE A 54 -7.02 -2.75 9.16
CA PHE A 54 -5.79 -3.43 8.78
C PHE A 54 -5.72 -4.80 9.44
N ILE A 55 -5.65 -5.86 8.64
CA ILE A 55 -5.55 -7.24 9.11
C ILE A 55 -4.35 -7.96 8.48
N PRO A 56 -3.75 -8.97 9.15
CA PRO A 56 -2.72 -9.80 8.55
C PRO A 56 -3.20 -10.50 7.28
N LYS A 57 -2.34 -10.61 6.26
CA LYS A 57 -2.66 -11.30 5.00
C LYS A 57 -3.10 -12.75 5.19
N SER A 58 -2.61 -13.43 6.23
CA SER A 58 -2.99 -14.79 6.62
C SER A 58 -4.44 -14.92 7.06
N HIS A 59 -4.97 -13.89 7.72
CA HIS A 59 -6.34 -13.81 8.21
C HIS A 59 -7.29 -13.07 7.24
N ALA A 60 -6.79 -12.67 6.06
CA ALA A 60 -7.60 -11.99 5.06
C ALA A 60 -8.42 -12.98 4.23
N VAL A 61 -9.73 -12.74 4.18
CA VAL A 61 -10.63 -13.45 3.28
C VAL A 61 -10.64 -12.70 1.95
N TYR A 62 -10.36 -13.41 0.86
CA TYR A 62 -10.33 -12.83 -0.47
C TYR A 62 -11.62 -13.12 -1.24
N ASP A 63 -12.06 -12.15 -2.04
CA ASP A 63 -13.04 -12.40 -3.10
C ASP A 63 -12.37 -12.80 -4.43
N HIS A 64 -13.17 -13.15 -5.43
CA HIS A 64 -12.70 -13.50 -6.78
C HIS A 64 -11.81 -12.41 -7.39
N ASN A 65 -12.01 -11.14 -7.02
CA ASN A 65 -11.20 -10.00 -7.47
C ASN A 65 -9.93 -9.74 -6.63
N GLN A 66 -9.51 -10.68 -5.78
CA GLN A 66 -8.36 -10.57 -4.88
C GLN A 66 -8.44 -9.37 -3.91
N THR A 67 -9.65 -8.85 -3.66
CA THR A 67 -9.90 -7.82 -2.66
C THR A 67 -9.85 -8.43 -1.27
N PRO A 68 -9.05 -7.88 -0.34
CA PRO A 68 -8.94 -8.40 1.02
C PRO A 68 -10.08 -7.91 1.92
N PHE A 69 -10.68 -8.83 2.69
CA PHE A 69 -11.74 -8.57 3.66
C PHE A 69 -11.39 -9.16 5.03
N CYS A 70 -11.89 -8.51 6.08
CA CYS A 70 -11.69 -8.95 7.47
C CYS A 70 -12.50 -10.21 7.82
N SER A 71 -13.61 -10.45 7.14
CA SER A 71 -14.55 -11.54 7.43
C SER A 71 -15.34 -11.92 6.16
N VAL A 72 -15.98 -13.09 6.19
CA VAL A 72 -16.88 -13.54 5.12
C VAL A 72 -18.11 -12.63 4.99
N GLU A 73 -18.59 -12.07 6.11
CA GLU A 73 -19.72 -11.12 6.11
C GLU A 73 -19.39 -9.87 5.30
N HIS A 74 -18.22 -9.26 5.52
CA HIS A 74 -17.78 -8.09 4.75
C HIS A 74 -17.57 -8.37 3.26
N LYS A 75 -17.21 -9.62 2.92
CA LYS A 75 -17.13 -10.07 1.53
C LYS A 75 -18.51 -10.16 0.88
N LEU A 76 -19.53 -10.64 1.62
CA LEU A 76 -20.90 -10.74 1.12
C LEU A 76 -21.56 -9.37 0.94
N GLU A 77 -21.37 -8.46 1.90
CA GLU A 77 -21.88 -7.08 1.80
C GLU A 77 -21.32 -6.34 0.59
N HIS A 78 -20.01 -6.46 0.33
CA HIS A 78 -19.38 -5.83 -0.83
C HIS A 78 -19.81 -6.47 -2.17
N LYS A 79 -20.24 -7.73 -2.17
CA LYS A 79 -20.76 -8.41 -3.37
C LYS A 79 -22.23 -8.06 -3.65
N SER A 80 -22.97 -7.60 -2.64
CA SER A 80 -24.40 -7.28 -2.72
C SER A 80 -24.73 -5.87 -3.22
N GLN A 81 -23.71 -5.07 -3.56
CA GLN A 81 -23.84 -3.76 -4.18
C GLN A 81 -23.63 -3.87 -5.70
#